data_AF-A0A7G5F759-F1
#
_entry.id   AF-A0A7G5F759-F1
#
_cell.length_a   1.000
_cell.length_b   1.000
_cell.length_c   1.000
_cell.angle_alpha   90.00
_cell.angle_beta   90.00
_cell.angle_gamma   90.00
#
_symmetry.space_group_name_H-M   'P 1'
#
loop_
_entity.id
_entity.type
_entity.pdbx_description
1 polymer ?
#
loop_
_entity_poly.entity_id
_entity_poly.type
_entity_poly.pdbx_seq_one_letter_code
_entity_poly.pdbx_strand_id
1 'polypeptide(L)'
;MKLVQYSIHNRRRYGIIKENTGIIDLFLRLGDRYPTLKSLLENNALPEAATFRYDNPDHDIQAIPFLPVIDEPGKIICAGMNYAEKRKEFNEINPAPTLFIRFPDTQVGHNSVLLKPKNTCEFDYEGELAVVIGRRCSHVSEEQALSFVAGYSCYMDGSVRDWQHTWYTAGKNWPSTGAFGPWLVTADEIPEPQNIQLVTRLNGREVQRDSTANMIHSIAFLIAYISTFTVLSAGDVILTGSPGGVGKKRTPPLFLHDGDVVEVEIEHIGVLHNVVRDAGYTDAAAMLV
;
A
#
# COMPACT_ATOMS: atom_id res chain seq x y z
N MET A 1 1.37 9.52 14.20
CA MET A 1 1.37 8.17 14.81
C MET A 1 1.36 7.07 13.74
N LYS A 2 1.61 5.81 14.12
CA LYS A 2 1.59 4.65 13.23
C LYS A 2 0.45 3.69 13.60
N LEU A 3 -0.38 3.30 12.64
CA LEU A 3 -1.57 2.45 12.85
C LEU A 3 -1.48 1.16 12.03
N VAL A 4 -1.90 0.05 12.62
CA VAL A 4 -1.88 -1.28 12.00
C VAL A 4 -3.27 -1.90 12.01
N GLN A 5 -3.57 -2.73 11.02
CA GLN A 5 -4.62 -3.75 11.09
C GLN A 5 -3.99 -5.12 11.23
N TYR A 6 -4.61 -5.98 12.02
CA TYR A 6 -4.09 -7.30 12.33
C TYR A 6 -5.20 -8.27 12.73
N SER A 7 -4.88 -9.56 12.75
CA SER A 7 -5.79 -10.61 13.22
C SER A 7 -5.31 -11.17 14.56
N ILE A 8 -6.20 -11.27 15.53
CA ILE A 8 -5.94 -12.01 16.78
C ILE A 8 -7.15 -12.90 17.08
N HIS A 9 -6.91 -14.19 17.33
CA HIS A 9 -7.97 -15.19 17.50
C HIS A 9 -9.01 -15.17 16.36
N ASN A 10 -8.54 -15.01 15.11
CA ASN A 10 -9.36 -14.89 13.89
C ASN A 10 -10.36 -13.73 13.91
N ARG A 11 -10.05 -12.67 14.67
CA ARG A 11 -10.82 -11.43 14.68
C ARG A 11 -9.95 -10.29 14.20
N ARG A 12 -10.51 -9.51 13.29
CA ARG A 12 -9.91 -8.27 12.79
C ARG A 12 -9.83 -7.26 13.92
N ARG A 13 -8.64 -6.67 14.08
CA ARG A 13 -8.33 -5.63 15.05
C ARG A 13 -7.56 -4.51 14.36
N TYR A 14 -7.46 -3.39 15.05
CA TYR A 14 -6.59 -2.29 14.66
C TYR A 14 -6.01 -1.61 15.90
N GLY A 15 -4.87 -0.96 15.75
CA GLY A 15 -4.16 -0.42 16.89
C GLY A 15 -3.02 0.54 16.53
N ILE A 16 -2.46 1.17 17.55
CA ILE A 16 -1.23 1.97 17.41
C ILE A 16 -0.04 1.03 17.58
N ILE A 17 0.85 1.00 16.60
CA ILE A 17 2.08 0.22 16.70
C ILE A 17 3.18 1.01 17.40
N LYS A 18 3.82 0.37 18.38
CA LYS A 18 5.08 0.79 18.99
C LYS A 18 6.17 -0.11 18.45
N GLU A 19 6.94 0.41 17.50
CA GLU A 19 8.02 -0.34 16.86
C GLU A 19 8.91 -1.01 17.91
N ASN A 20 9.05 -2.33 17.81
CA ASN A 20 9.81 -3.19 18.73
C ASN A 20 9.22 -3.43 20.12
N THR A 21 8.03 -2.91 20.45
CA THR A 21 7.40 -3.13 21.77
C THR A 21 6.08 -3.89 21.67
N GLY A 22 5.21 -3.53 20.73
CA GLY A 22 3.90 -4.18 20.58
C GLY A 22 2.84 -3.27 19.98
N ILE A 23 1.58 -3.69 20.11
CA ILE A 23 0.41 -3.00 19.58
C ILE A 23 -0.50 -2.58 20.74
N ILE A 24 -0.88 -1.30 20.75
CA ILE A 24 -1.95 -0.77 21.60
C ILE A 24 -3.26 -1.00 20.85
N ASP A 25 -4.10 -1.91 21.35
CA ASP A 25 -5.34 -2.32 20.72
C ASP A 25 -6.40 -1.22 20.87
N LEU A 26 -6.64 -0.50 19.78
CA LEU A 26 -7.63 0.56 19.75
C LEU A 26 -9.06 0.01 19.74
N PHE A 27 -9.27 -1.24 19.33
CA PHE A 27 -10.60 -1.84 19.44
C PHE A 27 -11.04 -1.95 20.91
N LEU A 28 -10.13 -2.30 21.82
CA LEU A 28 -10.47 -2.38 23.26
C LEU A 28 -10.89 -1.03 23.86
N ARG A 29 -10.47 0.08 23.23
CA ARG A 29 -10.70 1.45 23.69
C ARG A 29 -11.86 2.13 22.96
N LEU A 30 -11.99 1.87 21.67
CA LEU A 30 -12.84 2.62 20.74
C LEU A 30 -13.78 1.73 19.92
N GLY A 31 -13.69 0.40 20.02
CA GLY A 31 -14.37 -0.57 19.15
C GLY A 31 -15.89 -0.46 19.14
N ASP A 32 -16.51 -0.07 20.26
CA ASP A 32 -17.96 0.11 20.35
C ASP A 32 -18.47 1.27 19.48
N ARG A 33 -17.60 2.27 19.22
CA ARG A 33 -17.91 3.43 18.38
C ARG A 33 -17.34 3.30 16.98
N TYR A 34 -16.11 2.78 16.89
CA TYR A 34 -15.36 2.61 15.65
C TYR A 34 -14.82 1.17 15.59
N PRO A 35 -15.62 0.21 15.09
CA PRO A 35 -15.23 -1.21 15.09
C PRO A 35 -14.04 -1.52 14.15
N THR A 36 -13.74 -0.65 13.19
CA THR A 36 -12.65 -0.81 12.21
C THR A 36 -11.81 0.46 12.08
N LEU A 37 -10.56 0.32 11.58
CA LEU A 37 -9.73 1.49 11.26
C LEU A 37 -10.43 2.40 10.24
N LYS A 38 -11.08 1.83 9.22
CA LYS A 38 -11.88 2.60 8.26
C LYS A 38 -12.97 3.42 8.94
N SER A 39 -13.76 2.82 9.85
CA SER A 39 -14.79 3.56 10.60
C SER A 39 -14.21 4.67 11.49
N LEU A 40 -13.00 4.48 12.01
CA LEU A 40 -12.28 5.50 12.77
C LEU A 40 -11.89 6.69 11.86
N LEU A 41 -11.45 6.42 10.63
CA LEU A 41 -11.16 7.46 9.63
C LEU A 41 -12.43 8.18 9.18
N GLU A 42 -13.50 7.44 8.87
CA GLU A 42 -14.80 8.00 8.45
C GLU A 42 -15.36 9.00 9.45
N ASN A 43 -15.11 8.80 10.74
CA ASN A 43 -15.56 9.66 11.83
C ASN A 43 -14.51 10.71 12.26
N ASN A 44 -13.41 10.87 11.52
CA ASN A 44 -12.33 11.81 11.84
C ASN A 44 -11.78 11.65 13.27
N ALA A 45 -11.70 10.40 13.75
CA ALA A 45 -11.38 10.08 15.14
C ALA A 45 -9.90 9.72 15.39
N LEU A 46 -9.00 10.07 14.44
CA LEU A 46 -7.55 9.98 14.65
C LEU A 46 -7.06 10.80 15.87
N PRO A 47 -7.56 12.04 16.14
CA PRO A 47 -7.18 12.77 17.34
C PRO A 47 -7.57 12.05 18.65
N GLU A 48 -8.70 11.35 18.64
CA GLU A 48 -9.14 10.55 19.78
C GLU A 48 -8.26 9.31 19.97
N ALA A 49 -7.96 8.57 18.91
CA ALA A 49 -6.98 7.47 18.97
C ALA A 49 -5.62 7.92 19.50
N ALA A 50 -5.15 9.11 19.08
CA ALA A 50 -3.86 9.66 19.51
C ALA A 50 -3.76 9.90 21.02
N THR A 51 -4.89 10.00 21.76
CA THR A 51 -4.87 10.13 23.22
C THR A 51 -4.29 8.90 23.93
N PHE A 52 -4.40 7.72 23.30
CA PHE A 52 -3.86 6.46 23.81
C PHE A 52 -2.43 6.17 23.36
N ARG A 53 -1.78 7.09 22.63
CA ARG A 53 -0.44 6.85 22.06
C ARG A 53 0.64 6.59 23.12
N TYR A 54 0.38 6.84 24.39
CA TYR A 54 1.32 6.64 25.49
C TYR A 54 0.94 5.47 26.40
N ASP A 55 -0.12 4.74 26.06
CA ASP A 55 -0.49 3.53 26.78
C ASP A 55 0.56 2.42 26.59
N ASN A 56 0.54 1.45 27.50
CA ASN A 56 1.29 0.21 27.31
C ASN A 56 0.65 -0.63 26.20
N PRO A 57 1.45 -1.31 25.36
CA PRO A 57 0.94 -2.28 24.40
C PRO A 57 0.10 -3.37 25.06
N ASP A 58 -0.99 -3.77 24.42
CA ASP A 58 -1.85 -4.87 24.86
C ASP A 58 -1.38 -6.21 24.29
N HIS A 59 -0.73 -6.17 23.13
CA HIS A 59 -0.24 -7.36 22.43
C HIS A 59 1.22 -7.22 22.02
N ASP A 60 1.97 -8.32 22.09
CA ASP A 60 3.29 -8.43 21.47
C ASP A 60 3.13 -8.42 19.94
N ILE A 61 4.06 -7.77 19.25
CA ILE A 61 4.10 -7.76 17.78
C ILE A 61 4.52 -9.13 17.21
N GLN A 62 5.22 -9.94 18.00
CA GLN A 62 5.67 -11.27 17.59
C GLN A 62 4.47 -12.19 17.36
N ALA A 63 4.43 -12.83 16.19
CA ALA A 63 3.42 -13.80 15.77
C ALA A 63 1.97 -13.28 15.59
N ILE A 64 1.77 -11.97 15.42
CA ILE A 64 0.48 -11.42 14.99
C ILE A 64 0.42 -11.30 13.46
N PRO A 65 -0.53 -11.98 12.78
CA PRO A 65 -0.74 -11.79 11.36
C PRO A 65 -1.21 -10.36 11.06
N PHE A 66 -0.42 -9.62 10.26
CA PHE A 66 -0.83 -8.32 9.75
C PHE A 66 -1.87 -8.49 8.64
N LEU A 67 -2.85 -7.60 8.65
CA LEU A 67 -3.79 -7.43 7.55
C LEU A 67 -3.33 -6.24 6.68
N PRO A 68 -3.86 -6.09 5.45
CA PRO A 68 -3.71 -4.86 4.70
C PRO A 68 -4.09 -3.65 5.57
N VAL A 69 -3.39 -2.53 5.42
CA VAL A 69 -3.60 -1.32 6.25
C VAL A 69 -5.03 -0.80 6.22
N ILE A 70 -5.67 -0.91 5.05
CA ILE A 70 -7.14 -0.85 4.91
C ILE A 70 -7.52 -2.16 4.21
N ASP A 71 -8.20 -3.04 4.93
CA ASP A 71 -8.61 -4.37 4.47
C ASP A 71 -9.85 -4.33 3.57
N GLU A 72 -10.75 -3.38 3.79
CA GLU A 72 -11.97 -3.18 2.96
C GLU A 72 -12.08 -1.76 2.39
N PRO A 73 -11.11 -1.30 1.57
CA PRO A 73 -11.18 -0.01 0.91
C PRO A 73 -12.35 0.01 -0.07
N GLY A 74 -13.02 1.16 -0.19
CA GLY A 74 -14.10 1.32 -1.19
C GLY A 74 -13.55 1.34 -2.62
N LYS A 75 -12.37 1.94 -2.81
CA LYS A 75 -11.63 1.99 -4.07
C LYS A 75 -10.13 1.89 -3.82
N ILE A 76 -9.43 1.24 -4.75
CA ILE A 76 -7.99 1.36 -4.92
C ILE A 76 -7.75 1.84 -6.35
N ILE A 77 -7.33 3.10 -6.48
CA ILE A 77 -7.06 3.73 -7.78
C ILE A 77 -5.55 3.87 -7.93
N CYS A 78 -5.01 3.38 -9.04
CA CYS A 78 -3.58 3.27 -9.24
C CYS A 78 -3.13 4.20 -10.36
N ALA A 79 -2.02 4.90 -10.17
CA ALA A 79 -1.38 5.74 -11.17
C ALA A 79 -0.23 4.98 -11.85
N GLY A 80 -0.45 4.56 -13.10
CA GLY A 80 0.59 3.98 -13.94
C GLY A 80 1.54 5.05 -14.47
N MET A 81 2.78 4.64 -14.78
CA MET A 81 3.77 5.47 -15.46
C MET A 81 3.99 6.85 -14.81
N ASN A 82 3.96 6.91 -13.48
CA ASN A 82 3.98 8.20 -12.78
C ASN A 82 5.37 8.69 -12.36
N TYR A 83 6.46 8.05 -12.80
CA TYR A 83 7.83 8.47 -12.50
C TYR A 83 8.60 8.75 -13.79
N ALA A 84 9.43 9.79 -13.78
CA ALA A 84 10.17 10.23 -14.97
C ALA A 84 11.05 9.14 -15.60
N GLU A 85 11.84 8.40 -14.79
CA GLU A 85 12.68 7.32 -15.30
C GLU A 85 11.85 6.15 -15.84
N LYS A 86 10.76 5.78 -15.19
CA LYS A 86 9.85 4.73 -15.68
C LYS A 86 9.23 5.11 -17.03
N ARG A 87 8.82 6.37 -17.21
CA ARG A 87 8.31 6.83 -18.52
C ARG A 87 9.35 6.68 -19.62
N LYS A 88 10.62 6.98 -19.34
CA LYS A 88 11.72 6.76 -20.29
C LYS A 88 11.89 5.28 -20.64
N GLU A 89 11.87 4.37 -19.67
CA GLU A 89 11.97 2.91 -19.90
C GLU A 89 10.86 2.34 -20.80
N PHE A 90 9.68 2.97 -20.78
CA PHE A 90 8.51 2.55 -21.56
C PHE A 90 8.23 3.43 -22.79
N ASN A 91 9.03 4.48 -23.03
CA ASN A 91 8.76 5.50 -24.06
C ASN A 91 7.35 6.12 -23.92
N GLU A 92 6.88 6.32 -22.69
CA GLU A 92 5.58 6.91 -22.39
C GLU A 92 5.65 8.45 -22.49
N ILE A 93 4.76 9.03 -23.30
CA ILE A 93 4.73 10.47 -23.59
C ILE A 93 3.37 11.11 -23.30
N ASN A 94 2.36 10.34 -22.93
CA ASN A 94 1.03 10.85 -22.62
C ASN A 94 1.09 11.79 -21.40
N PRO A 95 0.66 13.05 -21.53
CA PRO A 95 0.67 13.98 -20.40
C PRO A 95 -0.45 13.71 -19.40
N ALA A 96 -1.48 12.95 -19.76
CA ALA A 96 -2.57 12.62 -18.84
C ALA A 96 -2.15 11.51 -17.85
N PRO A 97 -2.68 11.51 -16.62
CA PRO A 97 -2.44 10.43 -15.67
C PRO A 97 -3.03 9.12 -16.22
N THR A 98 -2.20 8.07 -16.23
CA THR A 98 -2.65 6.73 -16.58
C THR A 98 -3.27 6.09 -15.35
N LEU A 99 -4.58 5.89 -15.34
CA LEU A 99 -5.30 5.34 -14.19
C LEU A 99 -5.80 3.92 -14.46
N PHE A 100 -5.68 3.05 -13.46
CA PHE A 100 -6.28 1.72 -13.44
C PHE A 100 -6.75 1.37 -12.02
N ILE A 101 -7.42 0.23 -11.88
CA ILE A 101 -7.99 -0.21 -10.61
C ILE A 101 -7.28 -1.46 -10.10
N ARG A 102 -7.18 -1.53 -8.78
CA ARG A 102 -6.84 -2.75 -8.05
C ARG A 102 -8.03 -3.15 -7.17
N PHE A 103 -8.29 -4.44 -7.03
CA PHE A 103 -9.40 -4.96 -6.27
C PHE A 103 -8.98 -5.21 -4.81
N PRO A 104 -9.82 -4.85 -3.83
CA PRO A 104 -9.54 -5.00 -2.40
C PRO A 104 -9.16 -6.42 -1.94
N ASP A 105 -9.65 -7.45 -2.62
CA ASP A 105 -9.43 -8.86 -2.30
C ASP A 105 -8.10 -9.42 -2.86
N THR A 106 -7.33 -8.60 -3.57
CA THR A 106 -6.06 -9.02 -4.20
C THR A 106 -4.83 -8.66 -3.39
N GLN A 107 -5.01 -8.07 -2.20
CA GLN A 107 -3.95 -7.59 -1.33
C GLN A 107 -3.75 -8.47 -0.09
N VAL A 108 -2.52 -8.50 0.42
CA VAL A 108 -2.14 -9.11 1.69
C VAL A 108 -1.45 -8.09 2.60
N GLY A 109 -1.35 -8.41 3.89
CA GLY A 109 -0.66 -7.57 4.86
C GLY A 109 0.86 -7.73 4.82
N HIS A 110 1.52 -7.04 5.73
CA HIS A 110 2.94 -7.21 6.00
C HIS A 110 3.29 -8.63 6.46
N ASN A 111 4.48 -9.13 6.09
CA ASN A 111 4.98 -10.48 6.39
C ASN A 111 4.06 -11.61 5.92
N SER A 112 3.08 -11.31 5.06
CA SER A 112 2.20 -12.30 4.45
C SER A 112 2.80 -12.82 3.15
N VAL A 113 2.28 -13.96 2.69
CA VAL A 113 2.68 -14.58 1.43
C VAL A 113 2.07 -13.83 0.25
N LEU A 114 2.91 -13.52 -0.73
CA LEU A 114 2.50 -13.13 -2.07
C LEU A 114 2.40 -14.38 -2.94
N LEU A 115 1.26 -14.57 -3.61
CA LEU A 115 1.03 -15.74 -4.45
C LEU A 115 1.36 -15.42 -5.91
N LYS A 116 2.43 -15.99 -6.42
CA LYS A 116 2.73 -16.00 -7.84
C LYS A 116 1.74 -16.89 -8.58
N PRO A 117 0.96 -16.36 -9.55
CA PRO A 117 -0.01 -17.18 -10.28
C PRO A 117 0.67 -18.28 -11.12
N LYS A 118 -0.01 -19.43 -11.28
CA LYS A 118 0.51 -20.56 -12.08
C LYS A 118 0.66 -20.23 -13.56
N ASN A 119 -0.13 -19.28 -14.06
CA ASN A 119 -0.26 -18.96 -15.48
C ASN A 119 0.67 -17.84 -15.94
N THR A 120 1.75 -17.57 -15.21
CA THR A 120 2.72 -16.53 -15.56
C THR A 120 4.16 -16.94 -15.29
N CYS A 121 5.04 -16.51 -16.18
CA CYS A 121 6.48 -16.50 -15.97
C CYS A 121 7.04 -15.07 -15.76
N GLU A 122 6.16 -14.07 -15.73
CA GLU A 122 6.51 -12.66 -15.71
C GLU A 122 5.85 -11.92 -14.52
N PHE A 123 5.88 -12.54 -13.34
CA PHE A 123 5.44 -11.90 -12.10
C PHE A 123 6.52 -10.93 -11.62
N ASP A 124 6.17 -9.65 -11.50
CA ASP A 124 7.11 -8.55 -11.35
C ASP A 124 6.77 -7.70 -10.11
N TYR A 125 7.78 -7.05 -9.55
CA TYR A 125 7.67 -6.17 -8.39
C TYR A 125 7.48 -4.70 -8.83
N GLU A 126 6.71 -3.96 -8.05
CA GLU A 126 6.55 -2.51 -8.19
C GLU A 126 6.35 -1.90 -6.79
N GLY A 127 7.40 -1.31 -6.21
CA GLY A 127 7.25 -0.57 -4.95
C GLY A 127 6.61 0.79 -5.17
N GLU A 128 5.58 1.12 -4.39
CA GLU A 128 4.81 2.38 -4.52
C GLU A 128 4.51 3.01 -3.16
N LEU A 129 4.32 4.33 -3.14
CA LEU A 129 3.69 5.03 -2.02
C LEU A 129 2.17 4.90 -2.14
N ALA A 130 1.53 4.37 -1.09
CA ALA A 130 0.09 4.37 -0.95
C ALA A 130 -0.37 5.59 -0.14
N VAL A 131 -1.38 6.29 -0.65
CA VAL A 131 -2.03 7.43 0.00
C VAL A 131 -3.42 6.98 0.46
N VAL A 132 -3.70 7.07 1.76
CA VAL A 132 -5.00 6.71 2.33
C VAL A 132 -5.81 7.97 2.54
N ILE A 133 -6.98 8.03 1.92
CA ILE A 133 -7.91 9.15 2.09
C ILE A 133 -8.55 9.05 3.48
N GLY A 134 -8.53 10.14 4.23
CA GLY A 134 -9.09 10.23 5.58
C GLY A 134 -10.48 10.83 5.64
N ARG A 135 -10.86 11.63 4.64
CA ARG A 135 -12.16 12.32 4.61
C ARG A 135 -12.73 12.34 3.21
N ARG A 136 -14.06 12.31 3.12
CA ARG A 136 -14.77 12.37 1.84
C ARG A 136 -14.41 13.65 1.06
N CYS A 137 -14.03 13.52 -0.20
CA CYS A 137 -13.75 14.66 -1.09
C CYS A 137 -14.17 14.43 -2.54
N SER A 138 -14.55 15.52 -3.20
CA SER A 138 -14.99 15.59 -4.60
C SER A 138 -14.68 16.99 -5.12
N HIS A 139 -14.17 17.08 -6.35
CA HIS A 139 -13.80 18.34 -7.01
C HIS A 139 -12.91 19.25 -6.14
N VAL A 140 -11.91 18.68 -5.47
CA VAL A 140 -10.98 19.44 -4.63
C VAL A 140 -9.83 20.01 -5.45
N SER A 141 -9.32 21.17 -5.04
CA SER A 141 -8.13 21.76 -5.65
C SER A 141 -6.84 21.08 -5.14
N GLU A 142 -5.74 21.24 -5.86
CA GLU A 142 -4.44 20.70 -5.44
C GLU A 142 -3.96 21.27 -4.10
N GLU A 143 -4.22 22.56 -3.86
CA GLU A 143 -3.82 23.23 -2.61
C GLU A 143 -4.54 22.66 -1.38
N GLN A 144 -5.75 22.13 -1.58
CA GLN A 144 -6.55 21.54 -0.51
C GLN A 144 -6.38 20.02 -0.40
N ALA A 145 -5.88 19.37 -1.45
CA ALA A 145 -5.88 17.92 -1.62
C ALA A 145 -5.26 17.17 -0.44
N LEU A 146 -4.08 17.59 0.02
CA LEU A 146 -3.36 16.92 1.11
C LEU A 146 -4.11 16.97 2.45
N SER A 147 -4.99 17.95 2.66
CA SER A 147 -5.80 18.03 3.89
C SER A 147 -6.82 16.89 4.01
N PHE A 148 -7.10 16.15 2.93
CA PHE A 148 -8.00 15.02 2.93
C PHE A 148 -7.30 13.68 3.19
N VAL A 149 -5.97 13.66 3.31
CA VAL A 149 -5.17 12.45 3.51
C VAL A 149 -5.15 12.08 4.99
N ALA A 150 -5.46 10.82 5.31
CA ALA A 150 -5.28 10.27 6.66
C ALA A 150 -3.80 9.96 6.93
N GLY A 151 -3.10 9.44 5.92
CA GLY A 151 -1.72 9.05 6.03
C GLY A 151 -1.21 8.29 4.82
N TYR A 152 -0.01 7.73 5.00
CA TYR A 152 0.76 7.07 3.95
C TYR A 152 1.23 5.68 4.39
N SER A 153 1.44 4.79 3.45
CA SER A 153 2.04 3.48 3.68
C SER A 153 2.87 3.03 2.48
N CYS A 154 3.62 1.94 2.62
CA CYS A 154 4.23 1.27 1.47
C CYS A 154 3.20 0.38 0.78
N TYR A 155 3.42 0.17 -0.52
CA TYR A 155 2.69 -0.82 -1.29
C TYR A 155 3.65 -1.58 -2.19
N MET A 156 3.42 -2.88 -2.36
CA MET A 156 4.04 -3.70 -3.40
C MET A 156 2.95 -4.06 -4.42
N ASP A 157 2.95 -3.43 -5.59
CA ASP A 157 1.93 -3.57 -6.63
C ASP A 157 2.29 -4.66 -7.66
N GLY A 158 2.24 -5.91 -7.19
CA GLY A 158 2.65 -7.08 -7.98
C GLY A 158 1.96 -7.13 -9.34
N SER A 159 2.77 -7.37 -10.36
CA SER A 159 2.39 -7.24 -11.77
C SER A 159 2.63 -8.52 -12.54
N VAL A 160 1.57 -9.09 -13.10
CA VAL A 160 1.62 -10.23 -14.02
C VAL A 160 1.72 -9.68 -15.44
N ARG A 161 2.96 -9.48 -15.92
CA ARG A 161 3.25 -8.66 -17.12
C ARG A 161 2.73 -9.27 -18.42
N ASP A 162 2.78 -10.59 -18.52
CA ASP A 162 2.25 -11.36 -19.64
C ASP A 162 0.72 -11.38 -19.71
N TRP A 163 0.03 -10.74 -18.76
CA TRP A 163 -1.43 -10.48 -18.79
C TRP A 163 -1.78 -8.99 -18.94
N GLN A 164 -0.79 -8.09 -19.07
CA GLN A 164 -1.00 -6.65 -19.31
C GLN A 164 -1.05 -6.36 -20.82
N HIS A 165 -1.97 -6.99 -21.56
CA HIS A 165 -2.02 -6.90 -23.03
C HIS A 165 -2.51 -5.54 -23.54
N THR A 166 -3.72 -5.14 -23.13
CA THR A 166 -4.37 -3.90 -23.57
C THR A 166 -4.44 -2.87 -22.45
N TRP A 167 -4.65 -3.35 -21.21
CA TRP A 167 -4.78 -2.55 -20.01
C TRP A 167 -4.11 -3.26 -18.82
N TYR A 168 -3.76 -2.51 -17.79
CA TYR A 168 -3.08 -3.03 -16.60
C TYR A 168 -3.96 -3.96 -15.77
N THR A 169 -5.29 -3.77 -15.79
CA THR A 169 -6.24 -4.41 -14.86
C THR A 169 -6.06 -5.92 -14.76
N ALA A 170 -5.99 -6.65 -15.89
CA ALA A 170 -5.86 -8.11 -15.86
C ALA A 170 -4.53 -8.58 -15.24
N GLY A 171 -3.45 -7.81 -15.40
CA GLY A 171 -2.16 -8.14 -14.80
C GLY A 171 -1.97 -7.65 -13.37
N LYS A 172 -2.92 -6.89 -12.81
CA LYS A 172 -2.81 -6.24 -11.49
C LYS A 172 -3.73 -6.82 -10.42
N ASN A 173 -4.63 -7.73 -10.81
CA ASN A 173 -5.77 -8.13 -9.98
C ASN A 173 -5.83 -9.63 -9.68
N TRP A 174 -4.67 -10.29 -9.62
CA TRP A 174 -4.61 -11.68 -9.20
C TRP A 174 -4.63 -11.77 -7.66
N PRO A 175 -5.32 -12.75 -7.06
CA PRO A 175 -5.40 -12.89 -5.60
C PRO A 175 -4.01 -12.92 -4.93
N SER A 176 -3.87 -12.20 -3.82
CA SER A 176 -2.64 -12.14 -3.03
C SER A 176 -1.38 -11.73 -3.80
N THR A 177 -1.50 -10.87 -4.80
CA THR A 177 -0.33 -10.34 -5.55
C THR A 177 0.09 -8.95 -5.12
N GLY A 178 -0.73 -8.26 -4.33
CA GLY A 178 -0.45 -6.92 -3.81
C GLY A 178 -0.15 -7.02 -2.33
N ALA A 179 0.75 -6.19 -1.81
CA ALA A 179 0.95 -6.08 -0.38
C ALA A 179 0.82 -4.63 0.08
N PHE A 180 0.18 -4.42 1.24
CA PHE A 180 -0.12 -3.10 1.76
C PHE A 180 0.27 -3.00 3.23
N GLY A 181 1.24 -2.14 3.57
CA GLY A 181 1.80 -2.06 4.91
C GLY A 181 3.16 -1.36 4.98
N PRO A 182 3.92 -1.52 6.08
CA PRO A 182 3.58 -2.33 7.25
C PRO A 182 2.52 -1.71 8.16
N TRP A 183 2.29 -0.40 8.03
CA TRP A 183 1.34 0.38 8.83
C TRP A 183 0.99 1.68 8.10
N LEU A 184 -0.11 2.32 8.50
CA LEU A 184 -0.42 3.69 8.15
C LEU A 184 0.39 4.64 9.02
N VAL A 185 1.21 5.50 8.43
CA VAL A 185 1.78 6.67 9.11
C VAL A 185 0.88 7.86 8.88
N THR A 186 0.36 8.48 9.96
CA THR A 186 -0.56 9.60 9.83
C THR A 186 0.10 10.81 9.17
N ALA A 187 -0.70 11.59 8.42
CA ALA A 187 -0.19 12.66 7.57
C ALA A 187 0.61 13.76 8.32
N ASP A 188 0.33 13.98 9.60
CA ASP A 188 1.07 14.93 10.46
C ASP A 188 2.53 14.53 10.71
N GLU A 189 2.88 13.25 10.59
CA GLU A 189 4.25 12.75 10.72
C GLU A 189 5.05 12.89 9.41
N ILE A 190 4.38 13.12 8.27
CA ILE A 190 4.99 13.26 6.94
C ILE A 190 4.40 14.53 6.28
N PRO A 191 4.82 15.73 6.73
CA PRO A 191 4.29 16.99 6.23
C PRO A 191 4.66 17.26 4.77
N GLU A 192 5.78 16.70 4.28
CA GLU A 192 6.27 16.84 2.91
C GLU A 192 6.31 15.49 2.17
N PRO A 193 5.15 14.92 1.78
CA PRO A 193 5.08 13.59 1.16
C PRO A 193 5.60 13.58 -0.28
N GLN A 194 5.78 14.75 -0.91
CA GLN A 194 6.28 14.91 -2.28
C GLN A 194 7.81 14.94 -2.36
N ASN A 195 8.53 14.66 -1.27
CA ASN A 195 9.98 14.55 -1.29
C ASN A 195 10.49 13.52 -0.26
N ILE A 196 10.12 12.25 -0.45
CA ILE A 196 10.56 11.13 0.38
C ILE A 196 11.17 10.02 -0.48
N GLN A 197 12.20 9.35 0.04
CA GLN A 197 12.87 8.25 -0.65
C GLN A 197 12.03 6.97 -0.64
N LEU A 198 12.03 6.25 -1.76
CA LEU A 198 11.44 4.92 -1.94
C LEU A 198 12.51 3.97 -2.49
N VAL A 199 12.67 2.82 -1.84
CA VAL A 199 13.58 1.75 -2.25
C VAL A 199 12.82 0.42 -2.32
N THR A 200 13.00 -0.34 -3.40
CA THR A 200 12.55 -1.73 -3.48
C THR A 200 13.74 -2.67 -3.52
N ARG A 201 13.70 -3.74 -2.73
CA ARG A 201 14.72 -4.80 -2.71
C ARG A 201 14.12 -6.14 -3.07
N LEU A 202 14.91 -6.95 -3.78
CA LEU A 202 14.63 -8.35 -4.05
C LEU A 202 15.79 -9.18 -3.48
N ASN A 203 15.51 -10.03 -2.50
CA ASN A 203 16.50 -10.83 -1.79
C ASN A 203 17.66 -9.98 -1.23
N GLY A 204 17.34 -8.83 -0.62
CA GLY A 204 18.30 -7.88 -0.09
C GLY A 204 19.03 -7.02 -1.14
N ARG A 205 18.86 -7.30 -2.44
CA ARG A 205 19.44 -6.49 -3.52
C ARG A 205 18.49 -5.36 -3.88
N GLU A 206 18.99 -4.13 -3.85
CA GLU A 206 18.26 -2.97 -4.38
C GLU A 206 17.95 -3.13 -5.88
N VAL A 207 16.67 -3.02 -6.21
CA VAL A 207 16.16 -3.13 -7.57
C VAL A 207 15.43 -1.88 -8.06
N GLN A 208 14.92 -1.04 -7.16
CA GLN A 208 14.36 0.27 -7.46
C GLN A 208 14.83 1.26 -6.39
N ARG A 209 15.10 2.50 -6.79
CA ARG A 209 15.38 3.64 -5.90
C ARG A 209 14.97 4.93 -6.58
N ASP A 210 14.16 5.72 -5.92
CA ASP A 210 13.77 7.05 -6.39
C ASP A 210 13.21 7.92 -5.25
N SER A 211 12.91 9.18 -5.54
CA SER A 211 12.19 10.10 -4.66
C SER A 211 10.80 10.38 -5.21
N THR A 212 9.81 10.52 -4.33
CA THR A 212 8.47 11.00 -4.73
C THR A 212 8.53 12.38 -5.42
N ALA A 213 9.60 13.16 -5.25
CA ALA A 213 9.83 14.41 -5.99
C ALA A 213 9.90 14.22 -7.52
N ASN A 214 10.24 13.02 -7.99
CA ASN A 214 10.33 12.69 -9.42
C ASN A 214 9.01 12.15 -10.00
N MET A 215 7.93 12.21 -9.24
CA MET A 215 6.60 11.92 -9.78
C MET A 215 6.21 12.95 -10.84
N ILE A 216 5.64 12.49 -11.96
CA ILE A 216 5.12 13.37 -13.02
C ILE A 216 3.83 14.06 -12.56
N HIS A 217 2.97 13.30 -11.87
CA HIS A 217 1.76 13.79 -11.24
C HIS A 217 1.93 13.69 -9.73
N SER A 218 1.94 14.85 -9.06
CA SER A 218 2.06 14.94 -7.61
C SER A 218 0.90 14.24 -6.90
N ILE A 219 1.05 13.94 -5.62
CA ILE A 219 -0.01 13.37 -4.78
C ILE A 219 -1.23 14.30 -4.77
N ALA A 220 -0.99 15.60 -4.64
CA ALA A 220 -2.03 16.63 -4.67
C ALA A 220 -2.78 16.65 -6.00
N PHE A 221 -2.05 16.59 -7.13
CA PHE A 221 -2.63 16.49 -8.47
C PHE A 221 -3.49 15.24 -8.61
N LEU A 222 -2.99 14.06 -8.21
CA LEU A 222 -3.73 12.80 -8.35
C LEU A 222 -5.06 12.86 -7.59
N ILE A 223 -5.06 13.36 -6.35
CA ILE A 223 -6.28 13.53 -5.55
C ILE A 223 -7.24 14.51 -6.25
N ALA A 224 -6.76 15.69 -6.66
CA ALA A 224 -7.58 16.70 -7.34
C ALA A 224 -8.22 16.15 -8.63
N TYR A 225 -7.40 15.52 -9.48
CA TYR A 225 -7.83 14.92 -10.74
C TYR A 225 -8.85 13.80 -10.52
N ILE A 226 -8.56 12.84 -9.64
CA ILE A 226 -9.46 11.72 -9.35
C ILE A 226 -10.79 12.22 -8.77
N SER A 227 -10.72 13.19 -7.85
CA SER A 227 -11.90 13.74 -7.20
C SER A 227 -12.87 14.44 -8.17
N THR A 228 -12.42 14.78 -9.37
CA THR A 228 -13.25 15.43 -10.39
C THR A 228 -14.24 14.45 -11.03
N PHE A 229 -13.86 13.18 -11.23
CA PHE A 229 -14.72 12.20 -11.87
C PHE A 229 -15.33 11.17 -10.89
N THR A 230 -14.80 11.05 -9.68
CA THR A 230 -15.35 10.17 -8.66
C THR A 230 -15.14 10.73 -7.26
N VAL A 231 -16.04 10.39 -6.33
CA VAL A 231 -15.89 10.78 -4.93
C VAL A 231 -14.90 9.85 -4.25
N LEU A 232 -13.87 10.42 -3.63
CA LEU A 232 -12.98 9.70 -2.72
C LEU A 232 -13.59 9.71 -1.32
N SER A 233 -13.61 8.56 -0.66
CA SER A 233 -14.15 8.39 0.70
C SER A 233 -13.05 7.98 1.67
N ALA A 234 -13.30 8.10 2.97
CA ALA A 234 -12.33 7.67 3.97
C ALA A 234 -12.03 6.17 3.81
N GLY A 235 -10.76 5.80 3.86
CA GLY A 235 -10.25 4.46 3.57
C GLY A 235 -10.07 4.13 2.10
N ASP A 236 -10.48 4.98 1.14
CA ASP A 236 -10.06 4.82 -0.25
C ASP A 236 -8.54 5.01 -0.37
N VAL A 237 -7.92 4.27 -1.29
CA VAL A 237 -6.47 4.23 -1.46
C VAL A 237 -6.10 4.70 -2.86
N ILE A 238 -5.07 5.56 -2.95
CA ILE A 238 -4.41 5.90 -4.20
C ILE A 238 -3.01 5.30 -4.19
N LEU A 239 -2.71 4.42 -5.15
CA LEU A 239 -1.35 3.96 -5.41
C LEU A 239 -0.72 4.91 -6.43
N THR A 240 0.40 5.52 -6.05
CA THR A 240 0.93 6.71 -6.74
C THR A 240 1.88 6.38 -7.89
N GLY A 241 2.07 5.11 -8.20
CA GLY A 241 2.97 4.63 -9.23
C GLY A 241 4.32 4.23 -8.68
N SER A 242 4.93 3.25 -9.36
CA SER A 242 6.28 2.79 -9.04
C SER A 242 7.37 3.50 -9.84
N PRO A 243 8.58 3.66 -9.29
CA PRO A 243 9.74 4.14 -10.04
C PRO A 243 10.21 3.24 -11.18
N GLY A 244 11.26 3.67 -11.88
CA GLY A 244 11.99 2.82 -12.83
C GLY A 244 12.66 1.60 -12.15
N GLY A 245 13.24 0.71 -12.95
CA GLY A 245 13.95 -0.49 -12.47
C GLY A 245 13.08 -1.73 -12.31
N VAL A 246 11.86 -1.71 -12.85
CA VAL A 246 10.95 -2.86 -12.88
C VAL A 246 11.59 -4.06 -13.58
N GLY A 247 11.28 -5.26 -13.12
CA GLY A 247 11.86 -6.50 -13.57
C GLY A 247 11.80 -6.71 -15.08
N LYS A 248 10.65 -6.41 -15.68
CA LYS A 248 10.42 -6.56 -17.14
C LYS A 248 11.39 -5.75 -18.01
N LYS A 249 11.90 -4.62 -17.51
CA LYS A 249 12.76 -3.69 -18.27
C LYS A 249 14.24 -3.88 -18.03
N ARG A 250 14.62 -4.84 -17.19
CA ARG A 250 16.02 -5.22 -16.96
C ARG A 250 16.55 -6.11 -18.10
N THR A 251 17.88 -6.14 -18.22
CA THR A 251 18.60 -6.99 -19.20
C THR A 251 19.63 -7.85 -18.47
N PRO A 252 19.38 -9.16 -18.28
CA PRO A 252 18.14 -9.88 -18.59
C PRO A 252 16.97 -9.45 -17.68
N PRO A 253 15.70 -9.77 -18.05
CA PRO A 253 14.56 -9.53 -17.18
C PRO A 253 14.72 -10.22 -15.82
N LEU A 254 14.15 -9.61 -14.78
CA LEU A 254 14.23 -10.09 -13.40
C LEU A 254 12.83 -10.24 -12.83
N PHE A 255 12.30 -11.45 -12.78
CA PHE A 255 10.97 -11.73 -12.26
C PHE A 255 11.05 -12.39 -10.88
N LEU A 256 9.92 -12.36 -10.16
CA LEU A 256 9.72 -12.98 -8.87
C LEU A 256 9.48 -14.49 -9.04
N HIS A 257 10.09 -15.27 -8.15
CA HIS A 257 10.01 -16.72 -8.10
C HIS A 257 9.65 -17.21 -6.68
N ASP A 258 9.23 -18.48 -6.58
CA ASP A 258 9.01 -19.13 -5.29
C ASP A 258 10.26 -19.01 -4.39
N GLY A 259 10.07 -18.57 -3.15
CA GLY A 259 11.16 -18.36 -2.21
C GLY A 259 11.66 -16.92 -2.12
N ASP A 260 11.41 -16.09 -3.14
CA ASP A 260 11.91 -14.71 -3.17
C ASP A 260 11.33 -13.86 -2.04
N VAL A 261 12.15 -12.97 -1.50
CA VAL A 261 11.76 -11.94 -0.55
C VAL A 261 11.76 -10.59 -1.24
N VAL A 262 10.63 -9.90 -1.20
CA VAL A 262 10.49 -8.53 -1.72
C VAL A 262 10.26 -7.57 -0.57
N GLU A 263 10.97 -6.45 -0.60
CA GLU A 263 10.86 -5.39 0.40
C GLU A 263 10.61 -4.05 -0.29
N VAL A 264 9.65 -3.28 0.22
CA VAL A 264 9.41 -1.88 -0.17
C VAL A 264 9.65 -1.02 1.07
N GLU A 265 10.71 -0.22 1.03
CA GLU A 265 11.06 0.73 2.08
C GLU A 265 10.74 2.14 1.62
N ILE A 266 10.03 2.88 2.47
CA ILE A 266 9.77 4.30 2.27
C ILE A 266 10.21 5.06 3.51
N GLU A 267 10.96 6.14 3.28
CA GLU A 267 11.43 7.05 4.32
C GLU A 267 10.27 7.52 5.22
N HIS A 268 10.52 7.60 6.54
CA HIS A 268 9.55 7.89 7.60
C HIS A 268 8.42 6.86 7.81
N ILE A 269 8.17 5.98 6.84
CA ILE A 269 7.16 4.92 6.94
C ILE A 269 7.78 3.68 7.59
N GLY A 270 8.69 3.02 6.89
CA GLY A 270 9.27 1.74 7.31
C GLY A 270 9.39 0.76 6.14
N VAL A 271 9.50 -0.52 6.46
CA VAL A 271 9.72 -1.58 5.46
C VAL A 271 8.51 -2.51 5.39
N LEU A 272 7.91 -2.60 4.21
CA LEU A 272 6.96 -3.65 3.87
C LEU A 272 7.75 -4.84 3.33
N HIS A 273 7.68 -5.97 4.00
CA HIS A 273 8.38 -7.20 3.66
C HIS A 273 7.36 -8.31 3.39
N ASN A 274 7.54 -9.05 2.30
CA ASN A 274 6.70 -10.17 1.92
C ASN A 274 7.53 -11.27 1.23
N VAL A 275 7.08 -12.51 1.37
CA VAL A 275 7.71 -13.67 0.71
C VAL A 275 6.82 -14.17 -0.43
N VAL A 276 7.43 -14.51 -1.56
CA VAL A 276 6.74 -15.05 -2.73
C VAL A 276 6.62 -16.56 -2.60
N ARG A 277 5.44 -17.08 -2.92
CA ARG A 277 5.17 -18.52 -3.08
C ARG A 277 4.42 -18.78 -4.37
N ASP A 278 4.64 -19.94 -4.98
CA ASP A 278 3.82 -20.36 -6.11
C ASP A 278 2.37 -20.66 -5.68
N ALA A 279 1.41 -20.33 -6.55
CA ALA A 279 0.00 -20.59 -6.30
C ALA A 279 -0.29 -22.09 -6.07
N GLY A 280 -1.13 -22.40 -5.08
CA GLY A 280 -1.33 -23.76 -4.57
C GLY A 280 -0.51 -24.06 -3.31
N TYR A 281 0.39 -23.15 -2.91
CA TYR A 281 0.91 -23.13 -1.54
C TYR A 281 -0.25 -23.06 -0.54
N THR A 282 -0.30 -24.04 0.36
CA THR A 282 -1.24 -24.06 1.47
C THR A 282 -0.43 -23.83 2.74
N ASP A 283 -0.50 -22.62 3.28
CA ASP A 283 -0.02 -22.41 4.63
C ASP A 283 -1.10 -22.92 5.59
N ALA A 284 -0.77 -23.90 6.43
CA ALA A 284 -1.68 -24.38 7.45
C ALA A 284 -2.13 -23.26 8.41
N ALA A 285 -1.36 -22.15 8.50
CA ALA A 285 -1.69 -20.97 9.27
C ALA A 285 -2.52 -19.91 8.51
N ALA A 286 -2.50 -19.89 7.17
CA ALA A 286 -3.20 -18.88 6.35
C ALA A 286 -4.65 -19.24 6.02
N MET A 287 -5.08 -20.49 6.22
CA MET A 287 -6.48 -20.92 6.02
C MET A 287 -7.45 -20.47 7.13
N LEU A 288 -6.99 -19.68 8.10
CA LEU A 288 -7.78 -19.32 9.29
C LEU A 288 -8.10 -17.82 9.44
N VAL A 289 -7.83 -16.98 8.43
CA VAL A 289 -8.25 -15.56 8.46
C VAL A 289 -9.59 -15.37 7.73
#